data_AF-A6EP42-F1
#
_entry.id   AF-A6EP42-F1
#
_cell.length_a   1.000
_cell.length_b   1.000
_cell.length_c   1.000
_cell.angle_alpha   90.00
_cell.angle_beta   90.00
_cell.angle_gamma   90.00
#
_symmetry.space_group_name_H-M   'P 1'
#
loop_
_entity.id
_entity.type
_entity.pdbx_description
1 polymer ?
#
loop_
_entity_poly.entity_id
_entity_poly.type
_entity_poly.pdbx_seq_one_letter_code
_entity_poly.pdbx_strand_id
1 'polypeptide(L)'
;MRLSEKISKNLDEIKKYLYCGYASWDGLIDRIKGQEINPKNDFTDEQIWTFIIACGYAITGKNGLKKISYLLTNRTDLTTEKIWFEVLPSSPRDMEGSTHLDLAIGDIAIRKGTGSGIELNDTENSWISFCEMKWYSDISHNVSYDQHRNQLARVIENALLFKNENNYAKKVFVNLVTPGIFKNLDNKSRMYCYKFQDYKKSLKVLESDIKNCKLDYKNSENKNYIDKRIPILKLNWTTFDSLFESLPESDISNEIREFEKKYNKAK
;
A
#
# COMPACT_ATOMS: atom_id res chain seq x y z
N MET A 1 19.51 9.79 19.49
CA MET A 1 18.70 8.64 19.93
C MET A 1 18.48 7.77 18.69
N ARG A 2 18.49 6.44 18.81
CA ARG A 2 18.30 5.56 17.66
C ARG A 2 16.88 5.67 17.11
N LEU A 3 16.65 5.33 15.84
CA LEU A 3 15.34 5.39 15.21
C LEU A 3 14.35 4.45 15.93
N SER A 4 14.78 3.23 16.27
CA SER A 4 13.94 2.28 17.01
C SER A 4 13.46 2.84 18.36
N GLU A 5 14.35 3.52 19.09
CA GLU A 5 14.04 4.19 20.36
C GLU A 5 13.09 5.38 20.16
N LYS A 6 13.27 6.17 19.09
CA LYS A 6 12.42 7.30 18.71
C LYS A 6 11.00 6.86 18.36
N ILE A 7 10.85 5.80 17.57
CA ILE A 7 9.54 5.21 17.25
C ILE A 7 8.88 4.68 18.53
N SER A 8 9.63 3.95 19.37
CA SER A 8 9.11 3.41 20.63
C SER A 8 8.61 4.50 21.57
N LYS A 9 9.37 5.60 21.72
CA LYS A 9 9.00 6.73 22.57
C LYS A 9 7.72 7.44 22.09
N ASN A 10 7.49 7.47 20.78
CA ASN A 10 6.35 8.15 20.17
C ASN A 10 5.21 7.19 19.77
N LEU A 11 5.26 5.94 20.23
CA LEU A 11 4.39 4.87 19.75
C LEU A 11 2.89 5.20 19.89
N ASP A 12 2.50 5.76 21.02
CA ASP A 12 1.10 6.10 21.29
C ASP A 12 0.57 7.20 20.36
N GLU A 13 1.42 8.19 20.03
CA GLU A 13 1.05 9.25 19.09
C GLU A 13 0.94 8.70 17.66
N ILE A 14 1.89 7.86 17.25
CA ILE A 14 1.87 7.23 15.93
C ILE A 14 0.63 6.34 15.78
N LYS A 15 0.28 5.53 16.78
CA LYS A 15 -0.89 4.62 16.77
C LYS A 15 -2.24 5.34 16.62
N LYS A 16 -2.33 6.62 16.98
CA LYS A 16 -3.55 7.42 16.73
C LYS A 16 -3.85 7.52 15.23
N TYR A 17 -2.82 7.55 14.38
CA TYR A 17 -2.95 7.79 12.94
C TYR A 17 -2.40 6.66 12.06
N LEU A 18 -1.78 5.63 12.65
CA LEU A 18 -1.32 4.42 11.97
C LEU A 18 -1.97 3.19 12.60
N TYR A 19 -2.73 2.47 11.80
CA TYR A 19 -3.21 1.14 12.13
C TYR A 19 -2.25 0.10 11.55
N CYS A 20 -1.75 -0.80 12.41
CA CYS A 20 -0.94 -1.94 12.01
C CYS A 20 -1.84 -3.18 12.06
N GLY A 21 -2.04 -3.85 10.93
CA GLY A 21 -2.92 -5.01 10.81
C GLY A 21 -2.29 -6.28 11.35
N TYR A 22 -1.82 -7.17 10.48
CA TYR A 22 -1.30 -8.48 10.90
C TYR A 22 0.18 -8.46 11.30
N ALA A 23 0.88 -7.36 11.05
CA ALA A 23 2.25 -7.20 11.50
C ALA A 23 2.31 -6.85 13.00
N SER A 24 3.41 -7.21 13.66
CA SER A 24 3.62 -6.92 15.08
C SER A 24 4.48 -5.67 15.24
N TRP A 25 3.99 -4.67 15.98
CA TRP A 25 4.74 -3.47 16.33
C TRP A 25 6.12 -3.78 16.91
N ASP A 26 6.18 -4.66 17.91
CA ASP A 26 7.43 -5.01 18.59
C ASP A 26 8.38 -5.72 17.61
N GLY A 27 7.87 -6.64 16.80
CA GLY A 27 8.68 -7.32 15.79
C GLY A 27 9.25 -6.39 14.72
N LEU A 28 8.50 -5.34 14.34
CA LEU A 28 8.98 -4.32 13.41
C LEU A 28 10.07 -3.45 14.06
N ILE A 29 9.85 -2.98 15.28
CA ILE A 29 10.81 -2.16 16.03
C ILE A 29 12.10 -2.95 16.31
N ASP A 30 11.99 -4.23 16.66
CA ASP A 30 13.14 -5.10 16.90
C ASP A 30 14.00 -5.32 15.66
N ARG A 31 13.38 -5.41 14.47
CA ARG A 31 14.12 -5.50 13.20
C ARG A 31 14.86 -4.21 12.87
N ILE A 32 14.26 -3.05 13.14
CA ILE A 32 14.94 -1.75 13.02
C ILE A 32 16.15 -1.72 13.97
N LYS A 33 15.93 -2.05 15.25
CA LYS A 33 16.96 -2.09 16.29
C LYS A 33 18.09 -3.06 15.93
N GLY A 34 17.74 -4.24 15.40
CA GLY A 34 18.68 -5.24 14.92
C GLY A 34 19.60 -4.69 13.83
N GLN A 35 19.05 -3.97 12.85
CA GLN A 35 19.83 -3.29 11.82
C GLN A 35 20.69 -2.14 12.38
N GLU A 36 20.26 -1.45 13.44
CA GLU A 36 21.08 -0.41 14.08
C GLU A 36 22.24 -0.96 14.91
N ILE A 37 22.08 -2.15 15.49
CA ILE A 37 23.12 -2.84 16.29
C ILE A 37 24.09 -3.59 15.38
N ASN A 38 23.57 -4.36 14.43
CA ASN A 38 24.32 -5.22 13.52
C ASN A 38 24.02 -4.81 12.07
N PRO A 39 24.60 -3.68 11.60
CA PRO A 39 24.24 -3.10 10.33
C PRO A 39 24.66 -3.98 9.16
N LYS A 40 23.68 -4.35 8.33
CA LYS A 40 23.94 -4.77 6.96
C LYS A 40 24.19 -3.55 6.08
N ASN A 41 25.09 -3.66 5.12
CA ASN A 41 25.42 -2.55 4.21
C ASN A 41 24.21 -2.06 3.40
N ASP A 42 23.36 -2.99 2.98
CA ASP A 42 22.10 -2.72 2.31
C ASP A 42 20.98 -3.44 3.05
N PHE A 43 20.04 -2.66 3.59
CA PHE A 43 18.93 -3.20 4.35
C PHE A 43 17.74 -3.41 3.42
N THR A 44 17.51 -4.66 3.05
CA THR A 44 16.58 -5.02 1.96
C THR A 44 15.15 -5.29 2.43
N ASP A 45 14.81 -4.81 3.62
CA ASP A 45 13.58 -5.16 4.32
C ASP A 45 12.42 -4.22 3.93
N GLU A 46 11.70 -4.60 2.87
CA GLU A 46 10.58 -3.84 2.29
C GLU A 46 9.49 -3.49 3.31
N GLN A 47 9.15 -4.43 4.20
CA GLN A 47 8.15 -4.22 5.23
C GLN A 47 8.59 -3.13 6.21
N ILE A 48 9.87 -3.12 6.58
CA ILE A 48 10.41 -2.10 7.48
C ILE A 48 10.51 -0.74 6.81
N TRP A 49 10.90 -0.67 5.53
CA TRP A 49 10.89 0.60 4.80
C TRP A 49 9.49 1.21 4.71
N THR A 50 8.50 0.38 4.39
CA THR A 50 7.09 0.78 4.34
C THR A 50 6.60 1.25 5.71
N PHE A 51 6.92 0.50 6.75
CA PHE A 51 6.56 0.83 8.14
C PHE A 51 7.17 2.15 8.62
N ILE A 52 8.46 2.39 8.35
CA ILE A 52 9.14 3.62 8.76
C ILE A 52 8.52 4.83 8.06
N ILE A 53 8.20 4.73 6.77
CA ILE A 53 7.45 5.77 6.05
C ILE A 53 6.11 6.03 6.73
N ALA A 54 5.33 4.98 7.00
CA ALA A 54 4.03 5.12 7.63
C ALA A 54 4.13 5.83 9.00
N CYS A 55 5.13 5.48 9.81
CA CYS A 55 5.42 6.16 11.07
C CYS A 55 5.74 7.64 10.88
N GLY A 56 6.61 7.98 9.92
CA GLY A 56 7.04 9.35 9.67
C GLY A 56 5.94 10.29 9.20
N TYR A 57 4.90 9.77 8.53
CA TYR A 57 3.70 10.56 8.25
C TYR A 57 2.75 10.60 9.46
N ALA A 58 2.47 9.44 10.08
CA ALA A 58 1.50 9.33 11.17
C ALA A 58 1.84 10.18 12.40
N ILE A 59 3.13 10.35 12.74
CA ILE A 59 3.59 11.15 13.88
C ILE A 59 3.16 12.63 13.82
N THR A 60 2.89 13.14 12.61
CA THR A 60 2.45 14.54 12.42
C THR A 60 0.92 14.68 12.32
N GLY A 61 0.20 13.60 12.64
CA GLY A 61 -1.24 13.54 12.64
C GLY A 61 -1.88 13.92 11.31
N LYS A 62 -2.95 14.72 11.37
CA LYS A 62 -3.74 15.11 10.19
C LYS A 62 -2.92 15.78 9.09
N ASN A 63 -1.85 16.50 9.43
CA ASN A 63 -0.97 17.13 8.44
C ASN A 63 -0.20 16.08 7.63
N GLY A 64 0.34 15.06 8.30
CA GLY A 64 1.00 13.94 7.64
C GLY A 64 0.04 13.13 6.79
N LEU A 65 -1.16 12.84 7.30
CA LEU A 65 -2.21 12.14 6.56
C LEU A 65 -2.63 12.88 5.29
N LYS A 66 -2.77 14.21 5.36
CA LYS A 66 -3.05 15.04 4.19
C LYS A 66 -1.90 15.00 3.18
N LYS A 67 -0.65 15.05 3.66
CA LYS A 67 0.54 15.04 2.80
C LYS A 67 0.70 13.71 2.06
N ILE A 68 0.60 12.58 2.75
CA ILE A 68 0.70 11.26 2.10
C ILE A 68 -0.51 11.00 1.18
N SER A 69 -1.72 11.43 1.56
CA SER A 69 -2.89 11.38 0.66
C SER A 69 -2.61 12.12 -0.65
N TYR A 70 -2.06 13.33 -0.58
CA TYR A 70 -1.69 14.08 -1.77
C TYR A 70 -0.62 13.36 -2.62
N LEU A 71 0.44 12.84 -2.01
CA LEU A 71 1.50 12.13 -2.75
C LEU A 71 0.99 10.87 -3.46
N LEU A 72 0.00 10.17 -2.88
CA LEU A 72 -0.56 8.94 -3.43
C LEU A 72 -1.72 9.15 -4.41
N THR A 73 -2.30 10.35 -4.47
CA THR A 73 -3.51 10.61 -5.28
C THR A 73 -3.42 11.83 -6.19
N ASN A 74 -2.44 12.72 -5.95
CA ASN A 74 -2.34 14.05 -6.53
C ASN A 74 -3.61 14.91 -6.30
N ARG A 75 -4.24 14.74 -5.12
CA ARG A 75 -5.48 15.44 -4.72
C ARG A 75 -5.31 16.08 -3.35
N THR A 76 -5.82 17.30 -3.20
CA THR A 76 -5.74 18.08 -1.95
C THR A 76 -7.04 18.09 -1.16
N ASP A 77 -8.14 17.66 -1.79
CA ASP A 77 -9.50 17.59 -1.23
C ASP A 77 -9.79 16.25 -0.51
N LEU A 78 -8.84 15.32 -0.51
CA LEU A 78 -9.02 14.01 0.11
C LEU A 78 -8.44 14.00 1.53
N THR A 79 -9.24 13.51 2.47
CA THR A 79 -8.88 13.34 3.88
C THR A 79 -9.08 11.91 4.32
N THR A 80 -8.36 11.51 5.35
CA THR A 80 -8.45 10.18 5.97
C THR A 80 -8.09 10.31 7.44
N GLU A 81 -8.52 9.35 8.24
CA GLU A 81 -8.24 9.32 9.67
C GLU A 81 -7.00 8.48 10.01
N LYS A 82 -6.59 7.56 9.14
CA LYS A 82 -5.48 6.64 9.40
C LYS A 82 -4.75 6.20 8.13
N ILE A 83 -3.47 5.88 8.29
CA ILE A 83 -2.72 4.98 7.41
C ILE A 83 -2.96 3.55 7.89
N TRP A 84 -3.22 2.64 6.97
CA TRP A 84 -3.49 1.23 7.24
C TRP A 84 -2.33 0.40 6.69
N PHE A 85 -1.54 -0.19 7.57
CA PHE A 85 -0.32 -0.91 7.22
C PHE A 85 -0.52 -2.41 7.44
N GLU A 86 -0.15 -3.24 6.46
CA GLU A 86 -0.24 -4.70 6.51
C GLU A 86 -1.66 -5.18 6.85
N VAL A 87 -2.62 -4.86 5.97
CA VAL A 87 -4.07 -5.10 6.17
C VAL A 87 -4.67 -6.00 5.09
N LEU A 88 -5.85 -6.55 5.37
CA LEU A 88 -6.47 -7.65 4.61
C LEU A 88 -7.87 -7.29 4.09
N PRO A 89 -8.01 -6.61 2.94
CA PRO A 89 -9.29 -6.58 2.24
C PRO A 89 -9.81 -8.00 1.97
N SER A 90 -11.13 -8.15 1.94
CA SER A 90 -11.73 -9.41 1.50
C SER A 90 -11.55 -9.55 0.00
N SER A 91 -11.05 -10.69 -0.46
CA SER A 91 -11.07 -10.99 -1.89
C SER A 91 -12.51 -11.02 -2.41
N PRO A 92 -12.78 -10.44 -3.60
CA PRO A 92 -14.08 -10.53 -4.27
C PRO A 92 -14.33 -11.90 -4.92
N ARG A 93 -13.34 -12.79 -4.97
CA ARG A 93 -13.41 -14.11 -5.61
C ARG A 93 -13.58 -15.23 -4.59
N ASP A 94 -14.27 -16.30 -5.00
CA ASP A 94 -14.38 -17.53 -4.23
C ASP A 94 -13.06 -18.31 -4.26
N MET A 95 -12.78 -19.02 -3.16
CA MET A 95 -11.55 -19.80 -2.94
C MET A 95 -10.25 -18.99 -2.95
N GLU A 96 -10.29 -17.69 -3.23
CA GLU A 96 -9.14 -16.80 -3.11
C GLU A 96 -9.04 -16.25 -1.68
N GLY A 97 -7.86 -16.45 -1.06
CA GLY A 97 -7.53 -15.84 0.22
C GLY A 97 -7.51 -14.31 0.14
N SER A 98 -7.53 -13.65 1.31
CA SER A 98 -7.39 -12.20 1.38
C SER A 98 -6.11 -11.71 0.70
N THR A 99 -6.21 -10.59 0.01
CA THR A 99 -5.04 -9.89 -0.53
C THR A 99 -4.29 -9.23 0.62
N HIS A 100 -2.99 -9.49 0.70
CA HIS A 100 -2.09 -8.81 1.63
C HIS A 100 -1.74 -7.44 1.05
N LEU A 101 -2.18 -6.36 1.70
CA LEU A 101 -1.84 -5.00 1.29
C LEU A 101 -0.77 -4.45 2.21
N ASP A 102 0.32 -3.97 1.61
CA ASP A 102 1.43 -3.35 2.34
C ASP A 102 0.97 -2.05 3.01
N LEU A 103 0.26 -1.20 2.26
CA LEU A 103 -0.28 0.06 2.76
C LEU A 103 -1.59 0.45 2.07
N ALA A 104 -2.54 0.98 2.83
CA ALA A 104 -3.78 1.55 2.34
C ALA A 104 -4.11 2.85 3.08
N ILE A 105 -4.84 3.74 2.41
CA ILE A 105 -5.32 5.01 2.96
C ILE A 105 -6.67 5.38 2.33
N GLY A 106 -7.50 6.12 3.06
CA GLY A 106 -8.83 6.55 2.61
C GLY A 106 -9.93 6.31 3.63
N ASP A 107 -11.15 6.15 3.14
CA ASP A 107 -12.34 5.84 3.94
C ASP A 107 -12.41 4.35 4.24
N ILE A 108 -11.59 3.91 5.20
CA ILE A 108 -11.43 2.50 5.55
C ILE A 108 -11.83 2.29 7.01
N ALA A 109 -12.43 1.14 7.31
CA ALA A 109 -12.74 0.68 8.65
C ALA A 109 -12.27 -0.77 8.85
N ILE A 110 -12.21 -1.19 10.12
CA ILE A 110 -11.98 -2.59 10.45
C ILE A 110 -13.26 -3.38 10.18
N ARG A 111 -13.12 -4.44 9.38
CA ARG A 111 -14.19 -5.39 9.14
C ARG A 111 -14.52 -6.12 10.43
N LYS A 112 -15.79 -6.05 10.83
CA LYS A 112 -16.28 -6.63 12.08
C LYS A 112 -15.87 -8.09 12.24
N GLY A 113 -15.39 -8.44 13.43
CA GLY A 113 -14.97 -9.81 13.76
C GLY A 113 -13.57 -10.19 13.25
N THR A 114 -12.79 -9.24 12.74
CA THR A 114 -11.42 -9.49 12.28
C THR A 114 -10.41 -8.57 12.96
N GLY A 115 -9.17 -9.04 13.11
CA GLY A 115 -8.07 -8.24 13.70
C GLY A 115 -7.23 -7.48 12.68
N SER A 116 -7.40 -7.72 11.39
CA SER A 116 -6.65 -7.04 10.31
C SER A 116 -7.44 -6.91 9.02
N GLY A 117 -8.68 -7.42 9.01
CA GLY A 117 -9.55 -7.33 7.87
C GLY A 117 -10.09 -5.91 7.76
N ILE A 118 -10.08 -5.37 6.54
CA ILE A 118 -10.60 -4.04 6.27
C ILE A 118 -11.79 -4.09 5.32
N GLU A 119 -12.64 -3.07 5.43
CA GLU A 119 -13.77 -2.78 4.55
C GLU A 119 -13.96 -1.27 4.40
N LEU A 120 -14.84 -0.86 3.50
CA LEU A 120 -15.11 0.56 3.25
C LEU A 120 -15.82 1.20 4.46
N ASN A 121 -15.38 2.38 4.89
CA ASN A 121 -16.16 3.15 5.84
C ASN A 121 -17.35 3.82 5.14
N ASP A 122 -18.49 3.94 5.80
CA ASP A 122 -19.70 4.49 5.19
C ASP A 122 -19.64 6.02 5.10
N THR A 123 -19.10 6.53 3.99
CA THR A 123 -19.01 7.97 3.71
C THR A 123 -19.54 8.31 2.33
N GLU A 124 -20.24 9.44 2.22
CA GLU A 124 -20.94 9.82 1.00
C GLU A 124 -19.98 10.03 -0.19
N ASN A 125 -18.76 10.50 0.03
CA ASN A 125 -17.79 10.79 -1.04
C ASN A 125 -16.54 9.90 -0.97
N SER A 126 -16.74 8.64 -0.62
CA SER A 126 -15.69 7.70 -0.26
C SER A 126 -14.57 7.57 -1.29
N TRP A 127 -13.35 7.40 -0.80
CA TRP A 127 -12.17 7.14 -1.61
C TRP A 127 -11.24 6.16 -0.93
N ILE A 128 -10.45 5.44 -1.73
CA ILE A 128 -9.36 4.61 -1.24
C ILE A 128 -8.13 4.72 -2.13
N SER A 129 -6.96 4.49 -1.54
CA SER A 129 -5.70 4.27 -2.23
C SER A 129 -5.03 3.04 -1.66
N PHE A 130 -4.90 1.98 -2.47
CA PHE A 130 -4.13 0.78 -2.13
C PHE A 130 -2.73 0.90 -2.70
N CYS A 131 -1.73 0.51 -1.93
CA CYS A 131 -0.34 0.60 -2.32
C CYS A 131 0.28 -0.79 -2.30
N GLU A 132 0.83 -1.19 -3.45
CA GLU A 132 1.73 -2.33 -3.58
C GLU A 132 3.16 -1.77 -3.53
N MET A 133 3.87 -2.10 -2.46
CA MET A 133 5.24 -1.69 -2.21
C MET A 133 6.17 -2.76 -2.77
N LYS A 134 7.22 -2.37 -3.50
CA LYS A 134 8.24 -3.29 -4.02
C LYS A 134 9.62 -2.68 -3.88
N TRP A 135 10.47 -3.29 -3.07
CA TRP A 135 11.85 -2.85 -2.85
C TRP A 135 12.79 -3.47 -3.90
N TYR A 136 13.24 -4.72 -3.69
CA TYR A 136 14.03 -5.48 -4.66
C TYR A 136 13.31 -6.69 -5.25
N SER A 137 12.19 -7.07 -4.62
CA SER A 137 11.35 -8.15 -5.08
C SER A 137 10.56 -7.73 -6.32
N ASP A 138 10.18 -8.70 -7.13
CA ASP A 138 9.20 -8.48 -8.20
C ASP A 138 7.79 -8.86 -7.70
N ILE A 139 6.76 -8.55 -8.48
CA ILE A 139 5.43 -9.10 -8.21
C ILE A 139 5.47 -10.62 -8.32
N SER A 140 4.88 -11.31 -7.34
CA SER A 140 4.85 -12.77 -7.35
C SER A 140 4.06 -13.29 -8.55
N HIS A 141 4.66 -14.25 -9.27
CA HIS A 141 3.96 -15.08 -10.25
C HIS A 141 3.37 -16.35 -9.61
N ASN A 142 3.78 -16.68 -8.38
CA ASN A 142 3.24 -17.81 -7.63
C ASN A 142 1.89 -17.43 -7.03
N VAL A 143 0.84 -17.96 -7.63
CA VAL A 143 -0.56 -17.83 -7.21
C VAL A 143 -1.14 -19.24 -7.09
N SER A 144 -1.61 -19.58 -5.90
CA SER A 144 -1.95 -20.97 -5.54
C SER A 144 -3.14 -21.54 -6.31
N TYR A 145 -4.04 -20.68 -6.80
CA TYR A 145 -5.33 -21.11 -7.36
C TYR A 145 -5.57 -20.67 -8.82
N ASP A 146 -4.90 -19.62 -9.31
CA ASP A 146 -5.09 -19.15 -10.69
C ASP A 146 -3.86 -18.44 -11.25
N GLN A 147 -3.14 -19.15 -12.13
CA GLN A 147 -1.91 -18.70 -12.80
C GLN A 147 -2.12 -17.57 -13.82
N HIS A 148 -3.36 -17.25 -14.21
CA HIS A 148 -3.64 -16.20 -15.19
C HIS A 148 -3.53 -14.78 -14.60
N ARG A 149 -3.33 -14.67 -13.28
CA ARG A 149 -3.28 -13.39 -12.59
C ARG A 149 -1.96 -13.15 -11.89
N ASN A 150 -1.50 -11.90 -11.97
CA ASN A 150 -0.39 -11.42 -11.17
C ASN A 150 -0.88 -10.67 -9.93
N GLN A 151 0.01 -10.49 -8.96
CA GLN A 151 -0.28 -9.80 -7.70
C GLN A 151 -0.87 -8.39 -7.90
N LEU A 152 -0.35 -7.60 -8.84
CA LEU A 152 -0.86 -6.25 -9.09
C LEU A 152 -2.31 -6.26 -9.59
N ALA A 153 -2.68 -7.18 -10.49
CA ALA A 153 -4.07 -7.33 -10.93
C ALA A 153 -5.01 -7.72 -9.78
N ARG A 154 -4.52 -8.50 -8.79
CA ARG A 154 -5.28 -8.87 -7.58
C ARG A 154 -5.50 -7.66 -6.69
N VAL A 155 -4.47 -6.86 -6.44
CA VAL A 155 -4.58 -5.60 -5.68
C VAL A 155 -5.56 -4.64 -6.35
N ILE A 156 -5.45 -4.48 -7.68
CA ILE A 156 -6.35 -3.59 -8.44
C ILE A 156 -7.80 -4.05 -8.36
N GLU A 157 -8.08 -5.33 -8.60
CA GLU A 157 -9.46 -5.84 -8.51
C GLU A 157 -10.03 -5.69 -7.09
N ASN A 158 -9.22 -5.97 -6.06
CA ASN A 158 -9.62 -5.76 -4.67
C ASN A 158 -9.93 -4.29 -4.40
N ALA A 159 -9.16 -3.34 -4.93
CA ALA A 159 -9.45 -1.91 -4.81
C ALA A 159 -10.74 -1.51 -5.54
N LEU A 160 -10.93 -2.00 -6.77
CA LEU A 160 -12.10 -1.70 -7.59
C LEU A 160 -13.41 -2.18 -6.94
N LEU A 161 -13.36 -3.35 -6.30
CA LEU A 161 -14.50 -3.99 -5.64
C LEU A 161 -14.49 -3.82 -4.12
N PHE A 162 -13.63 -2.94 -3.59
CA PHE A 162 -13.60 -2.63 -2.17
C PHE A 162 -14.89 -1.94 -1.75
N LYS A 163 -15.60 -2.56 -0.81
CA LYS A 163 -16.94 -2.17 -0.41
C LYS A 163 -17.21 -2.44 1.07
N ASN A 164 -18.29 -1.85 1.56
CA ASN A 164 -19.02 -2.37 2.72
C ASN A 164 -20.27 -3.11 2.23
N GLU A 165 -21.23 -3.37 3.12
CA GLU A 165 -22.47 -4.06 2.78
C GLU A 165 -23.26 -3.35 1.66
N ASN A 166 -23.20 -2.02 1.58
CA ASN A 166 -24.10 -1.21 0.76
C ASN A 166 -23.41 -0.47 -0.40
N ASN A 167 -22.13 -0.13 -0.24
CA ASN A 167 -21.46 0.89 -1.05
C ASN A 167 -20.05 0.48 -1.48
N TYR A 168 -19.69 0.82 -2.72
CA TYR A 168 -18.32 0.78 -3.22
C TYR A 168 -17.64 2.14 -3.11
N ALA A 169 -16.31 2.16 -2.99
CA ALA A 169 -15.54 3.41 -2.96
C ALA A 169 -15.80 4.28 -4.20
N LYS A 170 -16.17 5.56 -4.08
CA LYS A 170 -16.45 6.39 -5.26
C LYS A 170 -15.19 6.76 -6.06
N LYS A 171 -14.03 6.87 -5.40
CA LYS A 171 -12.73 7.13 -6.03
C LYS A 171 -11.74 6.03 -5.67
N VAL A 172 -11.04 5.48 -6.67
CA VAL A 172 -10.15 4.34 -6.48
C VAL A 172 -8.78 4.67 -7.05
N PHE A 173 -7.78 4.65 -6.18
CA PHE A 173 -6.37 4.81 -6.55
C PHE A 173 -5.61 3.52 -6.24
N VAL A 174 -4.69 3.15 -7.11
CA VAL A 174 -3.72 2.09 -6.83
C VAL A 174 -2.33 2.63 -7.13
N ASN A 175 -1.45 2.50 -6.15
CA ASN A 175 -0.08 2.97 -6.20
C ASN A 175 0.87 1.79 -6.25
N LEU A 176 1.71 1.74 -7.28
CA LEU A 176 2.94 0.96 -7.23
C LEU A 176 4.03 1.86 -6.64
N VAL A 177 4.68 1.40 -5.57
CA VAL A 177 5.73 2.17 -4.89
C VAL A 177 7.03 1.40 -4.95
N THR A 178 8.06 1.98 -5.58
CA THR A 178 9.38 1.32 -5.76
C THR A 178 10.53 2.27 -5.47
N PRO A 179 11.75 1.79 -5.23
CA PRO A 179 12.93 2.65 -5.32
C PRO A 179 12.99 3.37 -6.68
N GLY A 180 13.49 4.61 -6.67
CA GLY A 180 13.52 5.51 -7.81
C GLY A 180 14.35 4.96 -8.97
N ILE A 181 15.41 4.20 -8.66
CA ILE A 181 16.23 3.53 -9.67
C ILE A 181 15.36 2.66 -10.60
N PHE A 182 14.40 1.89 -10.08
CA PHE A 182 13.57 1.02 -10.93
C PHE A 182 12.54 1.77 -11.77
N LYS A 183 12.03 2.89 -11.24
CA LYS A 183 11.09 3.75 -11.98
C LYS A 183 11.79 4.51 -13.12
N ASN A 184 13.06 4.86 -12.95
CA ASN A 184 13.79 5.73 -13.88
C ASN A 184 14.69 4.99 -14.89
N LEU A 185 14.88 3.67 -14.77
CA LEU A 185 15.66 2.90 -15.75
C LEU A 185 15.05 2.95 -17.16
N ASP A 186 15.87 3.16 -18.18
CA ASP A 186 15.44 3.05 -19.58
C ASP A 186 15.14 1.59 -19.96
N ASN A 187 15.98 0.66 -19.51
CA ASN A 187 15.76 -0.77 -19.67
C ASN A 187 14.98 -1.34 -18.48
N LYS A 188 13.67 -1.50 -18.64
CA LYS A 188 12.83 -2.16 -17.64
C LYS A 188 13.12 -3.65 -17.64
N SER A 189 13.49 -4.22 -16.49
CA SER A 189 13.73 -5.67 -16.34
C SER A 189 12.81 -6.35 -15.34
N ARG A 190 12.00 -5.58 -14.60
CA ARG A 190 11.08 -6.07 -13.57
C ARG A 190 9.68 -6.27 -14.15
N MET A 191 9.05 -7.40 -13.87
CA MET A 191 7.71 -7.76 -14.32
C MET A 191 6.67 -6.71 -13.95
N TYR A 192 6.74 -6.16 -12.73
CA TYR A 192 5.83 -5.08 -12.32
C TYR A 192 5.92 -3.84 -13.22
N CYS A 193 7.10 -3.53 -13.79
CA CYS A 193 7.26 -2.38 -14.68
C CYS A 193 6.40 -2.56 -15.93
N TYR A 194 6.49 -3.73 -16.57
CA TYR A 194 5.74 -4.05 -17.78
C TYR A 194 4.24 -4.08 -17.52
N LYS A 195 3.80 -4.83 -16.49
CA LYS A 195 2.38 -4.93 -16.16
C LYS A 195 1.76 -3.59 -15.78
N PHE A 196 2.46 -2.79 -14.98
CA PHE A 196 1.98 -1.47 -14.62
C PHE A 196 1.87 -0.54 -15.84
N GLN A 197 2.86 -0.56 -16.73
CA GLN A 197 2.84 0.23 -17.98
C GLN A 197 1.74 -0.23 -18.93
N ASP A 198 1.54 -1.53 -19.10
CA ASP A 198 0.46 -2.09 -19.93
C ASP A 198 -0.91 -1.61 -19.45
N TYR A 199 -1.17 -1.72 -18.15
CA TYR A 199 -2.43 -1.27 -17.55
C TYR A 199 -2.62 0.24 -17.66
N LYS A 200 -1.55 1.02 -17.46
CA LYS A 200 -1.61 2.48 -17.58
C LYS A 200 -1.84 2.93 -19.02
N LYS A 201 -1.27 2.23 -20.01
CA LYS A 201 -1.43 2.51 -21.44
C LYS A 201 -2.81 2.08 -21.94
N SER A 202 -3.32 0.95 -21.44
CA SER A 202 -4.61 0.40 -21.86
C SER A 202 -5.27 -0.39 -20.73
N LEU A 203 -6.36 0.17 -20.18
CA LEU A 203 -7.18 -0.51 -19.18
C LEU A 203 -7.84 -1.79 -19.73
N LYS A 204 -7.91 -2.00 -21.04
CA LYS A 204 -8.39 -3.26 -21.64
C LYS A 204 -7.48 -4.45 -21.30
N VAL A 205 -6.17 -4.21 -21.13
CA VAL A 205 -5.23 -5.27 -20.73
C VAL A 205 -5.51 -5.70 -19.30
N LEU A 206 -5.73 -4.73 -18.40
CA LEU A 206 -6.15 -5.00 -17.03
C LEU A 206 -7.50 -5.74 -16.99
N GLU A 207 -8.47 -5.27 -17.77
CA GLU A 207 -9.80 -5.88 -17.87
C GLU A 207 -9.69 -7.35 -18.30
N SER A 208 -8.85 -7.65 -19.30
CA SER A 208 -8.57 -9.02 -19.73
C SER A 208 -7.95 -9.85 -18.61
N ASP A 209 -6.92 -9.35 -17.93
CA ASP A 209 -6.28 -10.06 -16.81
C ASP A 209 -7.27 -10.32 -15.65
N ILE A 210 -8.24 -9.43 -15.40
CA ILE A 210 -9.30 -9.64 -14.40
C ILE A 210 -10.35 -10.65 -14.89
N LYS A 211 -10.78 -10.57 -16.16
CA LYS A 211 -11.83 -11.43 -16.72
C LYS A 211 -11.36 -12.85 -17.03
N ASN A 212 -10.08 -13.05 -17.31
CA ASN A 212 -9.48 -14.36 -17.50
C ASN A 212 -9.27 -15.13 -16.19
N CYS A 213 -9.60 -14.52 -15.05
CA CYS A 213 -9.61 -15.21 -13.78
C CYS A 213 -10.61 -16.38 -13.82
N LYS A 214 -10.14 -17.58 -13.51
CA LYS A 214 -10.95 -18.81 -13.46
C LYS A 214 -11.82 -18.91 -12.21
N LEU A 215 -11.52 -18.12 -11.18
CA LEU A 215 -12.28 -18.12 -9.93
C LEU A 215 -13.57 -17.34 -10.09
N ASP A 216 -14.67 -17.89 -9.58
CA ASP A 216 -15.96 -17.19 -9.55
C ASP A 216 -15.94 -16.01 -8.57
N TYR A 217 -16.84 -15.06 -8.79
CA TYR A 217 -17.06 -13.98 -7.82
C TYR A 217 -17.96 -14.47 -6.68
N LYS A 218 -17.58 -14.17 -5.43
CA LYS A 218 -18.41 -14.40 -4.24
C LYS A 218 -19.81 -13.82 -4.33
N ASN A 219 -19.95 -12.72 -5.06
CA ASN A 219 -21.21 -12.07 -5.34
C ASN A 219 -21.30 -11.83 -6.85
N SER A 220 -22.34 -12.38 -7.48
CA SER A 220 -22.59 -12.26 -8.93
C SER A 220 -22.70 -10.81 -9.42
N GLU A 221 -23.10 -9.88 -8.56
CA GLU A 221 -23.13 -8.44 -8.88
C GLU A 221 -21.74 -7.89 -9.14
N ASN A 222 -20.70 -8.38 -8.44
CA ASN A 222 -19.32 -7.92 -8.63
C ASN A 222 -18.88 -8.08 -10.09
N LYS A 223 -19.32 -9.17 -10.76
CA LYS A 223 -19.04 -9.43 -12.17
C LYS A 223 -19.62 -8.35 -13.09
N ASN A 224 -20.81 -7.84 -12.77
CA ASN A 224 -21.46 -6.80 -13.56
C ASN A 224 -20.92 -5.40 -13.21
N TYR A 225 -20.49 -5.22 -11.96
CA TYR A 225 -19.99 -3.94 -11.49
C TYR A 225 -18.57 -3.65 -11.97
N ILE A 226 -17.69 -4.66 -12.09
CA ILE A 226 -16.27 -4.43 -12.42
C ILE A 226 -16.07 -3.57 -13.66
N ASP A 227 -16.88 -3.77 -14.71
CA ASP A 227 -16.81 -3.01 -15.97
C ASP A 227 -17.13 -1.52 -15.78
N LYS A 228 -18.03 -1.19 -14.84
CA LYS A 228 -18.34 0.20 -14.47
C LYS A 228 -17.28 0.82 -13.57
N ARG A 229 -16.46 0.00 -12.91
CA ARG A 229 -15.48 0.42 -11.91
C ARG A 229 -14.10 0.67 -12.53
N ILE A 230 -13.70 -0.11 -13.53
CA ILE A 230 -12.42 0.09 -14.22
C ILE A 230 -12.19 1.55 -14.69
N PRO A 231 -13.19 2.25 -15.28
CA PRO A 231 -13.00 3.63 -15.72
C PRO A 231 -12.68 4.66 -14.62
N ILE A 232 -13.04 4.39 -13.36
CA ILE A 232 -12.76 5.30 -12.24
C ILE A 232 -11.39 5.07 -11.61
N LEU A 233 -10.69 4.00 -11.99
CA LEU A 233 -9.36 3.65 -11.48
C LEU A 233 -8.33 4.71 -11.87
N LYS A 234 -7.50 5.10 -10.91
CA LYS A 234 -6.29 5.89 -11.14
C LYS A 234 -5.07 5.09 -10.71
N LEU A 235 -4.19 4.81 -11.68
CA LEU A 235 -2.93 4.11 -11.46
C LEU A 235 -1.78 5.12 -11.32
N ASN A 236 -1.13 5.10 -10.17
CA ASN A 236 -0.02 5.96 -9.83
C ASN A 236 1.24 5.13 -9.58
N TRP A 237 2.40 5.67 -9.97
CA TRP A 237 3.69 5.06 -9.67
C TRP A 237 4.51 6.07 -8.89
N THR A 238 4.69 5.81 -7.60
CA THR A 238 5.39 6.67 -6.65
C THR A 238 6.71 6.01 -6.26
N THR A 239 7.63 6.75 -5.64
CA THR A 239 8.90 6.16 -5.20
C THR A 239 9.09 6.27 -3.69
N PHE A 240 9.79 5.29 -3.12
CA PHE A 240 10.24 5.38 -1.72
C PHE A 240 11.02 6.68 -1.49
N ASP A 241 11.89 7.07 -2.42
CA ASP A 241 12.67 8.32 -2.36
C ASP A 241 11.76 9.54 -2.21
N SER A 242 10.73 9.65 -3.06
CA SER A 242 9.80 10.78 -3.01
C SER A 242 9.03 10.82 -1.68
N LEU A 243 8.70 9.66 -1.11
CA LEU A 243 8.01 9.55 0.18
C LEU A 243 8.93 9.93 1.35
N PHE A 244 10.20 9.53 1.32
CA PHE A 244 11.19 9.92 2.33
C PHE A 244 11.56 11.40 2.25
N GLU A 245 11.82 11.92 1.06
CA GLU A 245 12.13 13.33 0.82
C GLU A 245 10.99 14.25 1.29
N SER A 246 9.75 13.79 1.07
CA SER A 246 8.53 14.51 1.43
C SER A 246 8.08 14.27 2.86
N LEU A 247 8.84 13.61 3.73
CA LEU A 247 8.44 13.48 5.14
C LEU A 247 8.20 14.87 5.77
N PRO A 248 7.08 15.07 6.49
CA PRO A 248 6.87 16.29 7.26
C PRO A 248 7.89 16.36 8.40
N GLU A 249 8.26 17.57 8.84
CA GLU A 249 9.15 17.74 9.99
C GLU A 249 8.48 17.22 11.28
N SER A 250 9.23 16.46 12.07
CA SER A 250 8.76 15.88 13.32
C SER A 250 9.93 15.43 14.19
N ASP A 251 9.62 15.03 15.42
CA ASP A 251 10.59 14.50 16.39
C ASP A 251 11.31 13.22 15.94
N ILE A 252 10.84 12.53 14.89
CA ILE A 252 11.45 11.31 14.36
C ILE A 252 11.94 11.45 12.91
N SER A 253 11.56 12.53 12.20
CA SER A 253 11.78 12.63 10.75
C SER A 253 13.26 12.68 10.37
N ASN A 254 14.10 13.32 11.19
CA ASN A 254 15.54 13.37 10.97
C ASN A 254 16.16 11.98 11.09
N GLU A 255 15.82 11.24 12.16
CA GLU A 255 16.34 9.89 12.35
C GLU A 255 15.87 8.92 11.25
N ILE A 256 14.66 9.12 10.70
CA ILE A 256 14.20 8.36 9.53
C ILE A 256 15.08 8.65 8.31
N ARG A 257 15.30 9.94 8.00
CA ARG A 257 16.14 10.34 6.85
C ARG A 257 17.59 9.86 7.00
N GLU A 258 18.12 9.88 8.22
CA GLU A 258 19.46 9.36 8.50
C GLU A 258 19.54 7.84 8.35
N PHE A 259 18.56 7.09 8.87
CA PHE A 259 18.47 5.64 8.73
C PHE A 259 18.40 5.26 7.25
N GLU A 260 17.54 5.94 6.50
CA GLU A 260 17.38 5.80 5.05
C GLU A 260 18.71 6.07 4.32
N LYS A 261 19.34 7.23 4.51
CA LYS A 261 20.63 7.57 3.88
C LYS A 261 21.72 6.55 4.18
N LYS A 262 21.73 6.00 5.40
CA LYS A 262 22.75 5.05 5.83
C LYS A 262 22.56 3.68 5.20
N TYR A 263 21.33 3.16 5.16
CA TYR A 263 21.05 1.75 4.89
C TYR A 263 20.28 1.47 3.58
N ASN A 264 19.77 2.49 2.89
CA ASN A 264 19.20 2.34 1.55
C ASN A 264 20.30 2.44 0.49
N LYS A 265 20.59 1.33 -0.21
CA LYS A 265 21.49 1.32 -1.39
C LYS A 265 20.76 1.18 -2.72
N ALA A 266 19.42 1.27 -2.71
CA ALA A 266 18.57 1.21 -3.89
C ALA A 266 18.41 2.55 -4.63
N LYS A 267 19.24 3.55 -4.31
CA LYS A 267 19.24 4.89 -4.90
C LYS A 267 20.08 4.96 -6.17
#